data_AF-A0A928Q4P7-F1
#
_entry.id   AF-A0A928Q4P7-F1
#
_cell.length_a   1.000
_cell.length_b   1.000
_cell.length_c   1.000
_cell.angle_alpha   90.00
_cell.angle_beta   90.00
_cell.angle_gamma   90.00
#
_symmetry.space_group_name_H-M   'P 1'
#
loop_
_entity.id
_entity.type
_entity.pdbx_description
1 polymer ?
#
loop_
_entity_poly.entity_id
_entity_poly.type
_entity_poly.pdbx_seq_one_letter_code
_entity_poly.pdbx_strand_id
1 'polypeptide(L)'
;MTLMKTPEEKVASGKIIAVAAAGIIAVCGIALAIVLANVSNDNHDYSYEYSEEFDGITITDYKGTATELLIPDEIKGRDVMEIGESAFFDCKNVTTVSLPDGIEEIEACAFKNCTALTTINIPDSVEQIDGYAFSGCTGLTEITIPDSVTTIDGRAFDGCDNITITYRGQQYTAEEFNREF
;
A
#
# COMPACT_ATOMS: atom_id res chain seq x y z
N MET A 1 4.85 -10.77 -49.11
CA MET A 1 5.45 -11.26 -47.84
C MET A 1 5.78 -10.03 -47.02
N THR A 2 4.86 -9.67 -46.12
CA THR A 2 5.00 -8.53 -45.21
C THR A 2 5.50 -9.08 -43.88
N LEU A 3 6.69 -8.69 -43.45
CA LEU A 3 7.19 -8.94 -42.11
C LEU A 3 7.14 -7.60 -41.36
N MET A 4 6.13 -7.45 -40.49
CA MET A 4 6.18 -6.45 -39.42
C MET A 4 7.09 -7.01 -38.32
N LYS A 5 8.15 -6.28 -37.98
CA LYS A 5 8.85 -6.43 -36.70
C LYS A 5 8.21 -5.44 -35.72
N THR A 6 7.87 -5.94 -34.54
CA THR A 6 7.35 -5.16 -33.40
C THR A 6 8.41 -4.16 -32.89
N PRO A 7 8.03 -3.00 -32.34
CA PRO A 7 8.96 -2.11 -31.65
C PRO A 7 9.29 -2.67 -30.27
N GLU A 8 10.58 -2.93 -30.03
CA GLU A 8 11.15 -3.01 -28.68
C GLU A 8 11.29 -1.56 -28.15
N GLU A 9 10.69 -1.26 -26.99
CA GLU A 9 11.12 -0.14 -26.17
C GLU A 9 11.30 -0.65 -24.74
N LYS A 10 12.52 -1.17 -24.48
CA LYS A 10 13.02 -1.43 -23.13
C LYS A 10 13.27 -0.08 -22.46
N VAL A 11 12.36 0.37 -21.61
CA VAL A 11 12.72 1.34 -20.57
C VAL A 11 13.66 0.63 -19.59
N ALA A 12 14.81 1.26 -19.35
CA ALA A 12 15.92 0.71 -18.60
C ALA A 12 15.48 0.23 -17.20
N SER A 13 15.61 -1.07 -16.92
CA SER A 13 15.45 -1.59 -15.57
C SER A 13 16.60 -1.06 -14.71
N GLY A 14 16.28 -0.22 -13.72
CA GLY A 14 17.20 0.12 -12.64
C GLY A 14 17.82 -1.16 -12.06
N LYS A 15 19.12 -1.14 -11.81
CA LYS A 15 19.84 -2.26 -11.21
C LYS A 15 19.35 -2.47 -9.77
N ILE A 16 18.66 -3.58 -9.52
CA ILE A 16 18.41 -4.08 -8.16
C ILE A 16 19.76 -4.57 -7.59
N ILE A 17 20.34 -3.83 -6.65
CA ILE A 17 21.51 -4.29 -5.87
C ILE A 17 20.98 -4.75 -4.51
N ALA A 18 20.73 -6.04 -4.36
CA ALA A 18 20.42 -6.63 -3.06
C ALA A 18 21.66 -6.57 -2.15
N VAL A 19 21.59 -5.85 -1.02
CA VAL A 19 22.60 -5.93 0.04
C VAL A 19 21.99 -6.69 1.20
N ALA A 20 22.36 -7.97 1.35
CA ALA A 20 21.92 -8.79 2.48
C ALA A 20 22.75 -8.48 3.73
N ALA A 21 22.11 -7.99 4.80
CA ALA A 21 22.64 -8.09 6.16
C ALA A 21 21.76 -9.09 6.92
N ALA A 22 22.25 -10.31 7.08
CA ALA A 22 21.55 -11.37 7.81
C ALA A 22 21.71 -11.18 9.32
N GLY A 23 20.60 -11.05 10.04
CA GLY A 23 20.53 -11.20 11.50
C GLY A 23 19.43 -12.21 11.84
N ILE A 24 19.80 -13.46 12.11
CA ILE A 24 18.87 -14.52 12.54
C ILE A 24 18.74 -14.49 14.07
N ILE A 25 17.51 -14.45 14.60
CA ILE A 25 17.17 -15.12 15.87
C ILE A 25 15.83 -15.83 15.68
N ALA A 26 15.89 -17.15 15.40
CA ALA A 26 14.74 -18.03 15.46
C ALA A 26 14.63 -18.63 16.87
N VAL A 27 13.49 -18.45 17.55
CA VAL A 27 13.16 -19.25 18.74
C VAL A 27 11.70 -19.70 18.66
N CYS A 28 11.54 -21.01 18.46
CA CYS A 28 10.36 -21.86 18.73
C CYS A 28 8.98 -21.16 18.87
N GLY A 29 8.17 -21.18 17.80
CA GLY A 29 6.71 -21.19 17.90
C GLY A 29 5.94 -20.06 17.20
N ILE A 30 6.52 -18.87 17.08
CA ILE A 30 5.97 -17.75 16.28
C ILE A 30 7.21 -16.99 15.77
N ALA A 31 7.52 -17.12 14.49
CA ALA A 31 8.67 -16.41 13.92
C ALA A 31 8.26 -14.97 13.62
N LEU A 32 8.41 -14.06 14.60
CA LEU A 32 8.45 -12.63 14.31
C LEU A 32 9.84 -12.32 13.72
N ALA A 33 10.00 -12.56 12.42
CA ALA A 33 11.20 -12.19 11.70
C ALA A 33 11.09 -10.70 11.31
N ILE A 34 11.56 -9.80 12.19
CA ILE A 34 11.82 -8.42 11.78
C ILE A 34 13.05 -8.46 10.87
N VAL A 35 12.84 -8.61 9.57
CA VAL A 35 13.91 -8.51 8.57
C VAL A 35 13.98 -7.06 8.14
N LEU A 36 14.92 -6.30 8.69
CA LEU A 36 15.28 -4.97 8.18
C LEU A 36 15.95 -5.14 6.82
N ALA A 37 15.18 -5.08 5.74
CA ALA A 37 15.74 -5.06 4.40
C ALA A 37 15.50 -3.67 3.78
N ASN A 38 16.57 -2.89 3.75
CA ASN A 38 16.60 -1.64 3.02
C ASN A 38 16.63 -1.95 1.51
N VAL A 39 15.49 -1.80 0.83
CA VAL A 39 15.47 -1.69 -0.63
C VAL A 39 15.86 -0.26 -0.99
N SER A 40 17.16 0.05 -1.06
CA SER A 40 17.60 1.37 -1.53
C SER A 40 17.77 1.33 -3.05
N ASN A 41 16.77 1.82 -3.78
CA ASN A 41 16.86 2.12 -5.20
C ASN A 41 17.28 3.60 -5.33
N ASP A 42 18.50 3.85 -5.82
CA ASP A 42 19.06 5.16 -6.23
C ASP A 42 18.43 6.41 -5.57
N ASN A 43 19.02 6.89 -4.46
CA ASN A 43 18.83 8.24 -3.93
C ASN A 43 17.38 8.65 -3.58
N HIS A 44 16.65 7.78 -2.89
CA HIS A 44 15.39 8.17 -2.26
C HIS A 44 15.53 8.19 -0.73
N ASP A 45 15.11 9.29 -0.09
CA ASP A 45 15.14 9.51 1.37
C ASP A 45 14.04 8.70 2.08
N TYR A 46 13.81 7.47 1.64
CA TYR A 46 12.82 6.58 2.22
C TYR A 46 13.18 5.08 2.12
N SER A 47 12.56 4.29 2.98
CA SER A 47 12.67 2.84 3.07
C SER A 47 11.39 2.24 3.62
N TYR A 48 11.15 0.96 3.31
CA TYR A 48 10.07 0.16 3.89
C TYR A 48 10.65 -0.90 4.84
N GLU A 49 9.96 -1.16 5.96
CA GLU A 49 10.09 -2.42 6.69
C GLU A 49 8.98 -3.36 6.24
N TYR A 50 9.24 -4.67 6.29
CA TYR A 50 8.30 -5.67 5.80
C TYR A 50 8.49 -7.03 6.49
N SER A 51 7.44 -7.84 6.48
CA SER A 51 7.48 -9.26 6.85
C SER A 51 7.42 -10.16 5.60
N GLU A 52 7.97 -11.36 5.72
CA GLU A 52 7.92 -12.39 4.68
C GLU A 52 7.00 -13.51 5.17
N GLU A 53 5.77 -13.55 4.67
CA GLU A 53 4.77 -14.56 5.03
C GLU A 53 4.79 -15.74 4.03
N PHE A 54 3.85 -16.68 4.09
CA PHE A 54 3.87 -17.83 3.17
C PHE A 54 3.41 -17.47 1.75
N ASP A 55 2.41 -16.61 1.67
CA ASP A 55 1.75 -16.08 0.47
C ASP A 55 2.51 -14.90 -0.15
N GLY A 56 3.04 -13.99 0.66
CA GLY A 56 3.64 -12.77 0.12
C GLY A 56 4.55 -12.00 1.05
N ILE A 57 4.76 -10.74 0.65
CA ILE A 57 5.40 -9.70 1.45
C ILE A 57 4.32 -8.74 1.95
N THR A 58 4.36 -8.42 3.22
CA THR A 58 3.52 -7.39 3.86
C THR A 58 4.39 -6.18 4.17
N ILE A 59 4.03 -4.99 3.69
CA ILE A 59 4.72 -3.75 4.09
C ILE A 59 4.26 -3.37 5.49
N THR A 60 5.16 -3.35 6.47
CA THR A 60 4.81 -3.15 7.89
C THR A 60 5.17 -1.77 8.42
N ASP A 61 6.07 -1.04 7.75
CA ASP A 61 6.43 0.33 8.14
C ASP A 61 7.00 1.09 6.94
N TYR A 62 6.83 2.40 6.92
CA TYR A 62 7.44 3.33 5.99
C TYR A 62 8.20 4.40 6.76
N LYS A 63 9.46 4.61 6.35
CA LYS A 63 10.32 5.65 6.92
C LYS A 63 10.82 6.51 5.79
N GLY A 64 10.45 7.78 5.77
CA GLY A 64 11.02 8.74 4.84
C GLY A 64 10.19 9.99 4.64
N THR A 65 10.66 10.83 3.73
CA THR A 65 10.07 12.17 3.49
C THR A 65 9.49 12.33 2.09
N ALA A 66 9.45 11.27 1.28
CA ALA A 66 8.88 11.33 -0.06
C ALA A 66 7.41 11.74 -0.03
N THR A 67 7.02 12.53 -1.03
CA THR A 67 5.65 13.01 -1.21
C THR A 67 4.85 12.13 -2.16
N GLU A 68 5.53 11.33 -2.98
CA GLU A 68 4.92 10.39 -3.92
C GLU A 68 5.58 9.02 -3.68
N LEU A 69 4.75 8.01 -3.47
CA LEU A 69 5.21 6.65 -3.19
C LEU A 69 4.78 5.71 -4.30
N LEU A 70 5.74 4.92 -4.79
CA LEU A 70 5.53 3.76 -5.62
C LEU A 70 5.92 2.54 -4.81
N ILE A 71 4.92 1.82 -4.28
CA ILE A 71 5.19 0.57 -3.58
C ILE A 71 5.57 -0.47 -4.65
N PRO A 72 6.72 -1.16 -4.51
CA PRO A 72 7.18 -2.10 -5.51
C PRO A 72 6.26 -3.33 -5.59
N ASP A 73 6.09 -3.88 -6.79
CA ASP A 73 5.34 -5.12 -7.00
C ASP A 73 6.00 -6.33 -6.31
N GLU A 74 7.34 -6.32 -6.23
CA GLU A 74 8.12 -7.39 -5.63
C GLU A 74 9.22 -6.88 -4.71
N ILE A 75 9.47 -7.61 -3.62
CA ILE A 75 10.64 -7.45 -2.76
C ILE A 75 11.37 -8.80 -2.67
N LYS A 76 12.65 -8.81 -3.08
CA LYS A 76 13.48 -10.04 -3.18
C LYS A 76 12.88 -11.14 -4.09
N GLY A 77 12.13 -10.76 -5.12
CA GLY A 77 11.51 -11.71 -6.04
C GLY A 77 10.27 -12.40 -5.46
N ARG A 78 9.65 -11.78 -4.46
CA ARG A 78 8.37 -12.18 -3.88
C ARG A 78 7.39 -11.03 -4.00
N ASP A 79 6.14 -11.36 -4.32
CA ASP A 79 5.08 -10.39 -4.52
C ASP A 79 4.74 -9.65 -3.22
N VAL A 80 4.51 -8.35 -3.33
CA VAL A 80 3.95 -7.52 -2.25
C VAL A 80 2.43 -7.64 -2.31
N MET A 81 1.87 -8.25 -1.28
CA MET A 81 0.46 -8.66 -1.24
C MET A 81 -0.35 -7.84 -0.24
N GLU A 82 0.29 -7.19 0.72
CA GLU A 82 -0.43 -6.58 1.84
C GLU A 82 0.21 -5.25 2.28
N ILE A 83 -0.66 -4.32 2.69
CA ILE A 83 -0.26 -3.13 3.45
C ILE A 83 -0.64 -3.35 4.90
N GLY A 84 0.38 -3.61 5.73
CA GLY A 84 0.22 -4.04 7.11
C GLY A 84 -0.25 -2.94 8.07
N GLU A 85 -0.63 -3.37 9.27
CA GLU A 85 -1.17 -2.52 10.32
C GLU A 85 -0.29 -1.29 10.55
N SER A 86 -0.89 -0.11 10.40
CA SER A 86 -0.22 1.19 10.63
C SER A 86 1.04 1.45 9.79
N ALA A 87 1.27 0.73 8.67
CA ALA A 87 2.50 0.83 7.88
C ALA A 87 2.84 2.26 7.40
N PHE A 88 1.84 3.09 7.16
CA PHE A 88 1.96 4.49 6.76
C PHE A 88 1.34 5.45 7.79
N PHE A 89 1.20 5.04 9.04
CA PHE A 89 0.58 5.85 10.09
C PHE A 89 1.27 7.22 10.23
N ASP A 90 0.47 8.29 10.23
CA ASP A 90 0.89 9.68 10.37
C ASP A 90 1.87 10.18 9.29
N CYS A 91 1.86 9.58 8.09
CA CYS A 91 2.63 10.04 6.93
C CYS A 91 2.08 11.34 6.33
N LYS A 92 2.26 12.46 7.05
CA LYS A 92 1.69 13.78 6.73
C LYS A 92 2.29 14.48 5.51
N ASN A 93 3.37 13.95 4.92
CA ASN A 93 4.02 14.47 3.72
C ASN A 93 3.61 13.73 2.44
N VAL A 94 3.07 12.51 2.56
CA VAL A 94 2.71 11.69 1.40
C VAL A 94 1.43 12.22 0.79
N THR A 95 1.49 12.56 -0.49
CA THR A 95 0.38 13.11 -1.29
C THR A 95 -0.25 12.08 -2.22
N THR A 96 0.57 11.15 -2.74
CA THR A 96 0.11 10.09 -3.63
C THR A 96 0.78 8.77 -3.27
N VAL A 97 0.01 7.68 -3.36
CA VAL A 97 0.50 6.31 -3.19
C VAL A 97 0.00 5.49 -4.36
N SER A 98 0.93 4.84 -5.06
CA SER A 98 0.64 3.82 -6.07
C SER A 98 0.89 2.45 -5.44
N LEU A 99 -0.19 1.68 -5.30
CA LEU A 99 -0.16 0.29 -4.82
C LEU A 99 0.11 -0.65 -6.00
N PRO A 100 0.82 -1.77 -5.77
CA PRO A 100 1.00 -2.79 -6.79
C PRO A 100 -0.32 -3.53 -7.06
N ASP A 101 -0.48 -4.08 -8.27
CA ASP A 101 -1.70 -4.78 -8.72
C ASP A 101 -1.99 -6.08 -7.95
N GLY A 102 -1.08 -6.52 -7.08
CA GLY A 102 -1.18 -7.74 -6.28
C GLY A 102 -1.65 -7.53 -4.83
N ILE A 103 -1.93 -6.29 -4.39
CA ILE A 103 -2.39 -6.07 -3.02
C ILE A 103 -3.76 -6.72 -2.81
N GLU A 104 -3.86 -7.63 -1.85
CA GLU A 104 -5.09 -8.32 -1.45
C GLU A 104 -5.72 -7.65 -0.21
N GLU A 105 -4.90 -7.09 0.70
CA GLU A 105 -5.39 -6.53 1.97
C GLU A 105 -4.73 -5.19 2.33
N ILE A 106 -5.56 -4.26 2.85
CA ILE A 106 -5.14 -3.01 3.48
C ILE A 106 -5.57 -3.05 4.95
N GLU A 107 -4.61 -3.33 5.82
CA GLU A 107 -4.86 -3.59 7.23
C GLU A 107 -5.21 -2.34 8.06
N ALA A 108 -5.59 -2.59 9.32
CA ALA A 108 -6.08 -1.58 10.24
C ALA A 108 -5.10 -0.39 10.37
N CYS A 109 -5.64 0.81 10.33
CA CYS A 109 -4.89 2.06 10.44
C CYS A 109 -3.74 2.25 9.42
N ALA A 110 -3.64 1.44 8.35
CA ALA A 110 -2.52 1.47 7.39
C ALA A 110 -2.10 2.87 6.95
N PHE A 111 -3.04 3.73 6.56
CA PHE A 111 -2.81 5.11 6.12
C PHE A 111 -3.39 6.16 7.09
N LYS A 112 -3.65 5.78 8.35
CA LYS A 112 -4.30 6.68 9.30
C LYS A 112 -3.49 7.97 9.51
N ASN A 113 -4.18 9.11 9.51
CA ASN A 113 -3.62 10.46 9.62
C ASN A 113 -2.62 10.85 8.50
N CYS A 114 -2.67 10.23 7.33
CA CYS A 114 -1.98 10.72 6.13
C CYS A 114 -2.67 11.99 5.59
N THR A 115 -2.57 13.10 6.30
CA THR A 115 -3.38 14.31 6.04
C THR A 115 -3.10 14.98 4.70
N ALA A 116 -1.94 14.72 4.10
CA ALA A 116 -1.60 15.25 2.77
C ALA A 116 -2.00 14.32 1.62
N LEU A 117 -2.42 13.08 1.90
CA LEU A 117 -2.78 12.09 0.89
C LEU A 117 -4.02 12.57 0.16
N THR A 118 -3.88 12.93 -1.11
CA THR A 118 -4.99 13.45 -1.93
C THR A 118 -5.64 12.39 -2.79
N THR A 119 -4.88 11.37 -3.18
CA THR A 119 -5.29 10.32 -4.11
C THR A 119 -4.56 9.01 -3.80
N ILE A 120 -5.31 7.92 -3.79
CA ILE A 120 -4.80 6.54 -3.78
C ILE A 120 -5.71 5.69 -4.67
N ASN A 121 -5.11 4.90 -5.56
CA ASN A 121 -5.84 3.95 -6.38
C ASN A 121 -5.83 2.61 -5.67
N ILE A 122 -7.01 2.06 -5.36
CA ILE A 122 -7.16 0.73 -4.77
C ILE A 122 -7.23 -0.29 -5.91
N PRO A 123 -6.26 -1.22 -6.02
CA PRO A 123 -6.24 -2.24 -7.07
C PRO A 123 -7.45 -3.17 -7.03
N ASP A 124 -7.85 -3.70 -8.19
CA ASP A 124 -8.96 -4.67 -8.31
C ASP A 124 -8.66 -6.03 -7.63
N SER A 125 -7.44 -6.25 -7.14
CA SER A 125 -7.05 -7.41 -6.34
C SER A 125 -7.43 -7.27 -4.86
N VAL A 126 -7.69 -6.05 -4.37
CA VAL A 126 -7.97 -5.83 -2.95
C VAL A 126 -9.31 -6.47 -2.59
N GLU A 127 -9.32 -7.32 -1.59
CA GLU A 127 -10.49 -8.02 -1.08
C GLU A 127 -10.97 -7.43 0.26
N GLN A 128 -10.06 -6.85 1.04
CA GLN A 128 -10.31 -6.37 2.40
C GLN A 128 -9.67 -5.00 2.70
N ILE A 129 -10.46 -4.12 3.32
CA ILE A 129 -10.01 -2.83 3.88
C ILE A 129 -10.42 -2.78 5.35
N ASP A 130 -9.45 -2.71 6.23
CA ASP A 130 -9.68 -2.85 7.66
C ASP A 130 -10.05 -1.53 8.38
N GLY A 131 -10.45 -1.69 9.64
CA GLY A 131 -10.93 -0.60 10.48
C GLY A 131 -9.93 0.56 10.55
N TYR A 132 -10.43 1.77 10.33
CA TYR A 132 -9.65 3.01 10.33
C TYR A 132 -8.49 3.08 9.32
N ALA A 133 -8.42 2.22 8.30
CA ALA A 133 -7.33 2.18 7.32
C ALA A 133 -6.97 3.56 6.74
N PHE A 134 -7.97 4.39 6.43
CA PHE A 134 -7.81 5.75 5.90
C PHE A 134 -8.28 6.85 6.88
N SER A 135 -8.49 6.51 8.16
CA SER A 135 -9.03 7.48 9.12
C SER A 135 -8.14 8.72 9.23
N GLY A 136 -8.75 9.91 9.22
CA GLY A 136 -8.03 11.18 9.32
C GLY A 136 -7.24 11.58 8.07
N CYS A 137 -7.42 10.90 6.92
CA CYS A 137 -6.88 11.34 5.64
C CYS A 137 -7.66 12.56 5.11
N THR A 138 -7.52 13.71 5.77
CA THR A 138 -8.30 14.93 5.49
C THR A 138 -8.02 15.56 4.13
N GLY A 139 -6.90 15.22 3.50
CA GLY A 139 -6.56 15.62 2.14
C GLY A 139 -7.23 14.79 1.05
N LEU A 140 -7.78 13.61 1.38
CA LEU A 140 -8.34 12.68 0.42
C LEU A 140 -9.69 13.21 -0.06
N THR A 141 -9.79 13.48 -1.37
CA THR A 141 -10.99 14.12 -1.96
C THR A 141 -11.87 13.13 -2.71
N GLU A 142 -11.28 12.09 -3.27
CA GLU A 142 -11.98 11.01 -3.94
C GLU A 142 -11.26 9.68 -3.70
N ILE A 143 -12.05 8.62 -3.60
CA ILE A 143 -11.54 7.25 -3.64
C ILE A 143 -12.56 6.36 -4.35
N THR A 144 -12.05 5.47 -5.20
CA THR A 144 -12.86 4.42 -5.81
C THR A 144 -12.45 3.10 -5.16
N ILE A 145 -13.42 2.43 -4.55
CA ILE A 145 -13.27 1.12 -3.95
C ILE A 145 -13.78 0.11 -4.98
N PRO A 146 -12.94 -0.82 -5.46
CA PRO A 146 -13.35 -1.79 -6.47
C PRO A 146 -14.35 -2.80 -5.90
N ASP A 147 -15.12 -3.43 -6.80
CA ASP A 147 -16.16 -4.40 -6.42
C ASP A 147 -15.59 -5.68 -5.79
N SER A 148 -14.29 -5.93 -5.98
CA SER A 148 -13.50 -6.99 -5.35
C SER A 148 -13.44 -6.84 -3.83
N VAL A 149 -13.51 -5.61 -3.31
CA VAL A 149 -13.51 -5.37 -1.86
C VAL A 149 -14.84 -5.85 -1.30
N THR A 150 -14.79 -6.96 -0.58
CA THR A 150 -15.97 -7.60 0.03
C THR A 150 -16.07 -7.37 1.52
N THR A 151 -14.96 -7.04 2.16
CA THR A 151 -14.88 -6.71 3.60
C THR A 151 -14.37 -5.29 3.77
N ILE A 152 -15.15 -4.47 4.48
CA ILE A 152 -14.76 -3.13 4.87
C ILE A 152 -15.12 -2.98 6.34
N ASP A 153 -14.12 -2.85 7.19
CA ASP A 153 -14.33 -2.78 8.63
C ASP A 153 -14.55 -1.35 9.12
N GLY A 154 -15.22 -1.27 10.28
CA GLY A 154 -15.84 -0.04 10.74
C GLY A 154 -14.88 1.16 10.80
N ARG A 155 -15.38 2.30 10.31
CA ARG A 155 -14.70 3.61 10.36
C ARG A 155 -13.44 3.73 9.49
N ALA A 156 -13.33 2.93 8.43
CA ALA A 156 -12.23 3.02 7.46
C ALA A 156 -11.92 4.46 7.00
N PHE A 157 -12.94 5.33 6.87
CA PHE A 157 -12.78 6.73 6.42
C PHE A 157 -13.18 7.76 7.50
N ASP A 158 -13.16 7.40 8.79
CA ASP A 158 -13.52 8.33 9.88
C ASP A 158 -12.61 9.56 9.92
N GLY A 159 -13.19 10.76 9.96
CA GLY A 159 -12.46 12.03 9.89
C GLY A 159 -11.98 12.44 8.49
N CYS A 160 -12.46 11.79 7.42
CA CYS A 160 -12.25 12.24 6.04
C CYS A 160 -13.36 13.21 5.62
N ASP A 161 -13.27 14.48 6.04
CA ASP A 161 -14.42 15.42 5.98
C ASP A 161 -14.85 15.86 4.57
N ASN A 162 -14.01 15.71 3.55
CA ASN A 162 -14.26 16.22 2.18
C ASN A 162 -14.09 15.16 1.08
N ILE A 163 -14.32 13.88 1.41
CA ILE A 163 -14.15 12.77 0.48
C ILE A 163 -15.46 12.38 -0.21
N THR A 164 -15.38 12.05 -1.50
CA THR A 164 -16.39 11.27 -2.22
C THR A 164 -15.90 9.83 -2.37
N ILE A 165 -16.60 8.88 -1.76
CA ILE A 165 -16.29 7.45 -1.85
C ILE A 165 -17.19 6.84 -2.92
N THR A 166 -16.62 6.26 -3.96
CA THR A 166 -17.36 5.47 -4.95
C THR A 166 -17.19 3.99 -4.66
N TYR A 167 -18.29 3.29 -4.39
CA TYR A 167 -18.30 1.84 -4.14
C TYR A 167 -19.54 1.21 -4.76
N ARG A 168 -19.38 0.13 -5.54
CA ARG A 168 -20.48 -0.59 -6.23
C ARG A 168 -21.40 0.33 -7.05
N GLY A 169 -20.80 1.31 -7.71
CA GLY A 169 -21.51 2.30 -8.54
C GLY A 169 -22.35 3.32 -7.77
N GLN A 170 -22.26 3.35 -6.44
CA GLN A 170 -22.87 4.37 -5.58
C GLN A 170 -21.79 5.32 -5.07
N GLN A 171 -22.20 6.54 -4.71
CA GLN A 171 -21.33 7.54 -4.08
C GLN A 171 -21.78 7.81 -2.65
N TYR A 172 -20.82 7.96 -1.75
CA TYR A 172 -21.02 8.20 -0.34
C TYR A 172 -20.14 9.34 0.15
N THR A 173 -20.64 10.12 1.10
CA THR A 173 -19.79 10.87 2.02
C THR A 173 -19.13 9.91 3.02
N ALA A 174 -18.05 10.31 3.70
CA ALA A 174 -17.47 9.51 4.77
C ALA A 174 -18.47 9.20 5.90
N GLU A 175 -19.34 10.16 6.23
CA GLU A 175 -20.36 9.99 7.28
C GLU A 175 -21.41 8.94 6.91
N GLU A 176 -21.86 8.91 5.66
CA GLU A 176 -22.79 7.89 5.16
C GLU A 176 -22.10 6.53 5.10
N PHE A 177 -20.89 6.49 4.56
CA PHE A 177 -20.14 5.25 4.39
C PHE A 177 -19.87 4.54 5.72
N ASN A 178 -19.34 5.26 6.72
CA ASN A 178 -19.03 4.71 8.05
C ASN A 178 -20.28 4.31 8.88
N ARG A 179 -21.50 4.62 8.41
CA ARG A 179 -22.75 4.13 9.02
C ARG A 179 -23.25 2.85 8.37
N GLU A 180 -22.88 2.62 7.11
CA GLU A 180 -23.30 1.46 6.32
C GLU A 180 -22.32 0.29 6.46
N PHE A 181 -21.04 0.60 6.60
CA PHE A 181 -19.92 -0.33 6.75
C PHE A 181 -19.18 -0.03 8.07
#